data_AF-A0A3P3TCM9-F1
#
_entry.id   AF-A0A3P3TCM9-F1
#
_cell.length_a   1.000
_cell.length_b   1.000
_cell.length_c   1.000
_cell.angle_alpha   90.00
_cell.angle_beta   90.00
_cell.angle_gamma   90.00
#
_symmetry.space_group_name_H-M   'P 1'
#
loop_
_entity.id
_entity.type
_entity.pdbx_description
1 polymer ?
#
loop_
_entity_poly.entity_id
_entity_poly.type
_entity_poly.pdbx_seq_one_letter_code
_entity_poly.pdbx_strand_id
1 'polypeptide(L)'
;MRKYELIRSEIVTMQNRSNVKGILSSILTLPSRPAAVFIKIDLPEYEVLRAQVFLEDLSEKLEDAFQLTIVDLIALLLKDFLHVASTTTKMEKLKDSLLEKKAQFLSKTERIEEFVEVTPAHSSLRVRDKPRRIRYFTLELTIPRKTALRLEIVLYDLEQLFKSFRMSVEELVSIVFLEFVHHLKIGKQKDMIKRFIQCFG
;
A
#
# COMPACT_ATOMS: atom_id res chain seq x y z
N MET A 1 0.38 7.82 -10.16
CA MET A 1 1.78 8.13 -10.55
C MET A 1 2.18 7.24 -11.71
N ARG A 2 3.08 7.64 -12.63
CA ARG A 2 3.54 6.70 -13.66
C ARG A 2 4.52 5.70 -13.02
N LYS A 3 4.46 4.43 -13.42
CA LYS A 3 5.30 3.38 -12.85
C LYS A 3 6.79 3.67 -13.08
N TYR A 4 7.58 3.64 -12.00
CA TYR A 4 9.03 3.89 -11.98
C TYR A 4 9.44 5.31 -12.38
N GLU A 5 8.53 6.27 -12.24
CA GLU A 5 8.80 7.67 -12.55
C GLU A 5 9.81 8.27 -11.58
N LEU A 6 9.76 7.89 -10.30
CA LEU A 6 10.70 8.41 -9.31
C LEU A 6 12.09 7.85 -9.54
N ILE A 7 12.20 6.55 -9.83
CA ILE A 7 13.49 5.93 -10.17
C ILE A 7 14.11 6.61 -11.39
N ARG A 8 13.35 6.78 -12.49
CA ARG A 8 13.86 7.42 -13.72
C ARG A 8 14.32 8.86 -13.45
N SER A 9 13.52 9.64 -12.72
CA SER A 9 13.87 11.02 -12.38
C SER A 9 15.12 11.11 -11.48
N GLU A 10 15.34 10.14 -10.58
CA GLU A 10 16.53 10.10 -9.74
C GLU A 10 17.79 9.74 -10.55
N ILE A 11 17.70 8.74 -11.46
CA ILE A 11 18.81 8.36 -12.35
C ILE A 11 19.25 9.54 -13.22
N VAL A 12 18.30 10.24 -13.86
CA VAL A 12 18.60 11.43 -14.68
C VAL A 12 19.31 12.49 -13.84
N THR A 13 18.86 12.72 -12.60
CA THR A 13 19.51 13.70 -11.73
C THR A 13 20.92 13.28 -11.33
N MET A 14 21.16 11.98 -11.09
CA MET A 14 22.49 11.44 -10.80
C MET A 14 23.43 11.59 -12.00
N GLN A 15 22.96 11.28 -13.22
CA GLN A 15 23.73 11.44 -14.47
C GLN A 15 24.07 12.91 -14.76
N ASN A 16 23.13 13.82 -14.52
CA ASN A 16 23.37 15.26 -14.66
C ASN A 16 24.42 15.74 -13.65
N ARG A 17 24.36 15.27 -12.39
CA ARG A 17 25.38 15.59 -11.38
C ARG A 17 26.76 15.04 -11.71
N SER A 18 26.87 13.86 -12.31
CA SER A 18 28.16 13.31 -12.74
C SER A 18 28.75 14.06 -13.94
N ASN A 19 27.92 14.51 -14.89
CA ASN A 19 28.37 15.26 -16.07
C ASN A 19 28.78 16.71 -15.75
N VAL A 20 28.25 17.31 -14.68
CA VAL A 20 28.51 18.71 -14.30
C VAL A 20 29.83 18.90 -13.51
N LYS A 21 30.58 17.82 -13.21
CA LYS A 21 31.89 17.91 -12.54
C LYS A 21 33.00 18.62 -13.34
N GLY A 22 32.73 19.06 -14.58
CA GLY A 22 33.70 19.66 -15.48
C GLY A 22 33.91 21.18 -15.34
N ILE A 23 32.93 22.02 -15.68
CA ILE A 23 33.23 23.45 -15.96
C ILE A 23 32.11 24.44 -15.53
N LEU A 24 30.90 23.98 -15.18
CA LEU A 24 29.75 24.89 -14.93
C LEU A 24 28.88 24.47 -13.72
N SER A 25 29.51 24.10 -12.61
CA SER A 25 28.81 23.62 -11.40
C SER A 25 28.01 24.69 -10.65
N SER A 26 28.26 25.98 -10.93
CA SER A 26 27.69 27.10 -10.16
C SER A 26 26.44 27.74 -10.77
N ILE A 27 26.09 27.43 -12.02
CA ILE A 27 25.07 28.19 -12.79
C ILE A 27 23.84 27.34 -13.16
N LEU A 28 23.93 26.01 -13.12
CA LEU A 28 22.75 25.14 -13.29
C LEU A 28 21.99 25.03 -11.98
N THR A 29 21.01 25.91 -11.78
CA THR A 29 19.94 25.72 -10.79
C THR A 29 19.27 24.39 -11.09
N LEU A 30 19.65 23.34 -10.35
CA LEU A 30 18.96 22.06 -10.42
C LEU A 30 17.47 22.31 -10.13
N PRO A 31 16.55 21.77 -10.94
CA PRO A 31 15.13 21.95 -10.67
C PRO A 31 14.83 21.49 -9.25
N SER A 32 14.16 22.36 -8.48
CA SER A 32 13.77 22.09 -7.10
C SER A 32 12.95 20.80 -7.07
N ARG A 33 13.45 19.80 -6.35
CA ARG A 33 12.81 18.50 -6.25
C ARG A 33 11.56 18.65 -5.38
N PRO A 34 10.39 18.15 -5.79
CA PRO A 34 9.24 18.16 -4.91
C PRO A 34 9.55 17.30 -3.67
N ALA A 35 9.33 17.84 -2.47
CA ALA A 35 9.62 17.14 -1.22
C ALA A 35 8.71 15.91 -1.02
N ALA A 36 7.53 15.93 -1.67
CA ALA A 36 6.52 14.90 -1.57
C ALA A 36 5.92 14.55 -2.93
N VAL A 37 5.20 13.43 -2.97
CA VAL A 37 4.55 12.87 -4.16
C VAL A 37 3.08 12.66 -3.84
N PHE A 38 2.22 13.05 -4.77
CA PHE A 38 0.78 12.85 -4.69
C PHE A 38 0.38 11.49 -5.25
N ILE A 39 -0.42 10.75 -4.49
CA ILE A 39 -0.93 9.44 -4.86
C ILE A 39 -2.43 9.41 -4.61
N LYS A 40 -3.16 8.76 -5.53
CA LYS A 40 -4.59 8.48 -5.38
C LYS A 40 -4.77 6.97 -5.32
N ILE A 41 -5.53 6.51 -4.34
CA ILE A 41 -5.87 5.09 -4.18
C ILE A 41 -7.38 4.93 -4.02
N ASP A 42 -7.92 3.86 -4.58
CA ASP A 42 -9.34 3.53 -4.43
C ASP A 42 -9.49 2.42 -3.40
N LEU A 43 -10.20 2.71 -2.31
CA LEU A 43 -10.40 1.80 -1.20
C LEU A 43 -11.90 1.52 -1.02
N PRO A 44 -12.32 0.32 -0.60
CA PRO A 44 -13.72 0.07 -0.28
C PRO A 44 -14.20 0.98 0.86
N GLU A 45 -15.33 1.66 0.66
CA GLU A 45 -15.88 2.67 1.60
C GLU A 45 -15.97 2.15 3.04
N TYR A 46 -16.45 0.92 3.21
CA TYR A 46 -16.60 0.31 4.53
C TYR A 46 -15.27 0.09 5.26
N GLU A 47 -14.19 -0.24 4.55
CA GLU A 47 -12.87 -0.44 5.16
C GLU A 47 -12.28 0.89 5.63
N VAL A 48 -12.52 1.96 4.86
CA VAL A 48 -12.14 3.34 5.21
C VAL A 48 -12.86 3.77 6.49
N LEU A 49 -14.19 3.59 6.55
CA LEU A 49 -14.98 3.90 7.75
C LEU A 49 -14.52 3.09 8.96
N ARG A 50 -14.20 1.81 8.78
CA ARG A 50 -13.73 0.96 9.88
C ARG A 50 -12.40 1.45 10.46
N ALA A 51 -11.47 1.89 9.60
CA ALA A 51 -10.22 2.47 10.05
C ALA A 51 -10.44 3.81 10.78
N GLN A 52 -11.35 4.64 10.27
CA GLN A 52 -11.69 5.93 10.87
C GLN A 52 -12.21 5.78 12.31
N VAL A 53 -13.20 4.91 12.53
CA VAL A 53 -13.74 4.62 13.88
C VAL A 53 -12.65 4.09 14.81
N PHE A 54 -11.76 3.24 14.30
CA PHE A 54 -10.64 2.74 15.10
C PHE A 54 -9.67 3.86 15.53
N LEU A 55 -9.41 4.83 14.66
CA LEU A 55 -8.54 5.97 14.99
C LEU A 55 -9.19 6.91 16.01
N GLU A 56 -10.51 7.08 15.95
CA GLU A 56 -11.30 7.80 16.94
C GLU A 56 -11.20 7.10 18.31
N ASP A 57 -11.47 5.79 18.38
CA ASP A 57 -11.31 4.98 19.61
C ASP A 57 -9.89 5.03 20.19
N LEU A 58 -8.87 5.17 19.33
CA LEU A 58 -7.48 5.26 19.75
C LEU A 58 -7.14 6.67 20.27
N SER A 59 -7.67 7.72 19.63
CA SER A 59 -7.44 9.10 20.04
C SER A 59 -8.06 9.38 21.41
N GLU A 60 -9.26 8.85 21.68
CA GLU A 60 -9.91 8.92 22.99
C GLU A 60 -9.05 8.29 24.10
N LYS A 61 -8.35 7.18 23.79
CA LYS A 61 -7.45 6.50 24.74
C LYS A 61 -6.14 7.23 24.97
N LEU A 62 -5.76 8.12 24.06
CA LEU A 62 -4.55 8.93 24.12
C LEU A 62 -4.84 10.34 24.65
N GLU A 63 -5.99 10.56 25.29
CA GLU A 63 -6.42 11.83 25.88
C GLU A 63 -6.38 13.01 24.89
N ASP A 64 -6.77 12.75 23.63
CA ASP A 64 -6.84 13.77 22.57
C ASP A 64 -5.53 14.54 22.28
N ALA A 65 -4.38 14.05 22.75
CA ALA A 65 -3.09 14.71 22.48
C ALA A 65 -2.76 14.77 20.98
N PHE A 66 -3.29 13.84 20.18
CA PHE A 66 -3.06 13.75 18.74
C PHE A 66 -4.34 13.31 18.00
N GLN A 67 -4.81 14.13 17.06
CA GLN A 67 -5.84 13.71 16.09
C GLN A 67 -5.19 12.88 14.99
N LEU A 68 -5.27 11.55 15.10
CA LEU A 68 -4.69 10.65 14.10
C LEU A 68 -5.61 10.54 12.88
N THR A 69 -5.07 10.80 11.68
CA THR A 69 -5.81 10.65 10.43
C THR A 69 -5.49 9.33 9.72
N ILE A 70 -6.34 8.94 8.76
CA ILE A 70 -6.07 7.80 7.88
C ILE A 70 -4.73 7.96 7.13
N VAL A 71 -4.34 9.19 6.81
CA VAL A 71 -3.06 9.47 6.13
C VAL A 71 -1.89 9.17 7.06
N ASP A 72 -1.98 9.53 8.34
CA ASP A 72 -0.95 9.22 9.35
C ASP A 72 -0.83 7.72 9.59
N LEU A 73 -1.96 7.03 9.66
CA LEU A 73 -2.05 5.57 9.71
C LEU A 73 -1.32 4.94 8.52
N ILE A 74 -1.65 5.35 7.28
CA ILE A 74 -0.98 4.83 6.07
C ILE A 74 0.53 5.13 6.12
N ALA A 75 0.93 6.33 6.52
CA ALA A 75 2.35 6.69 6.62
C ALA A 75 3.11 5.77 7.59
N LEU A 76 2.51 5.43 8.74
CA LEU A 76 3.10 4.51 9.70
C LEU A 76 3.18 3.08 9.14
N LEU A 77 2.10 2.60 8.53
CA LEU A 77 2.07 1.25 7.92
C LEU A 77 3.11 1.10 6.80
N LEU A 78 3.31 2.13 5.99
CA LEU A 78 4.33 2.13 4.94
C LEU A 78 5.75 2.14 5.50
N LYS A 79 5.97 2.85 6.62
CA LYS A 79 7.26 2.84 7.33
C LYS A 79 7.57 1.43 7.86
N ASP A 80 6.59 0.79 8.48
CA ASP A 80 6.72 -0.58 9.00
C ASP A 80 6.96 -1.59 7.86
N PHE A 81 6.20 -1.48 6.77
CA PHE A 81 6.41 -2.29 5.58
C PHE A 81 7.84 -2.16 5.05
N LEU A 82 8.32 -0.92 4.86
CA LEU A 82 9.68 -0.67 4.36
C LEU A 82 10.75 -1.18 5.32
N HIS A 83 10.51 -1.13 6.63
CA HIS A 83 11.41 -1.73 7.60
C HIS A 83 11.51 -3.24 7.38
N VAL A 84 10.38 -3.96 7.43
CA VAL A 84 10.32 -5.43 7.28
C VAL A 84 10.86 -5.91 5.93
N ALA A 85 10.55 -5.18 4.85
CA ALA A 85 11.03 -5.50 3.51
C ALA A 85 12.56 -5.33 3.37
N SER A 86 13.16 -4.40 4.12
CA SER A 86 14.60 -4.12 4.05
C SER A 86 15.47 -5.01 4.95
N THR A 87 14.95 -5.50 6.08
CA THR A 87 15.77 -6.16 7.12
C THR A 87 15.46 -7.64 7.33
N THR A 88 14.25 -8.11 7.05
CA THR A 88 13.79 -9.39 7.63
C THR A 88 13.30 -10.40 6.60
N THR A 89 12.85 -9.96 5.41
CA THR A 89 12.08 -10.83 4.52
C THR A 89 12.86 -11.21 3.26
N LYS A 90 12.91 -12.52 2.95
CA LYS A 90 13.43 -13.01 1.66
C LYS A 90 12.54 -12.51 0.53
N MET A 91 13.13 -12.01 -0.56
CA MET A 91 12.40 -11.42 -1.69
C MET A 91 11.32 -12.34 -2.28
N GLU A 92 11.57 -13.65 -2.35
CA GLU A 92 10.56 -14.64 -2.78
C GLU A 92 9.31 -14.65 -1.88
N LYS A 93 9.52 -14.70 -0.55
CA LYS A 93 8.42 -14.69 0.43
C LYS A 93 7.63 -13.38 0.38
N LEU A 94 8.33 -12.26 0.19
CA LEU A 94 7.69 -10.95 0.02
C LEU A 94 6.83 -10.95 -1.24
N LYS A 95 7.35 -11.46 -2.36
CA LYS A 95 6.61 -11.61 -3.62
C LYS A 95 5.35 -12.46 -3.44
N ASP A 96 5.48 -13.64 -2.83
CA ASP A 96 4.34 -14.55 -2.61
C ASP A 96 3.26 -13.89 -1.77
N SER A 97 3.65 -13.29 -0.64
CA SER A 97 2.73 -12.60 0.26
C SER A 97 2.01 -11.44 -0.43
N LEU A 98 2.72 -10.62 -1.22
CA LEU A 98 2.12 -9.50 -1.94
C LEU A 98 1.15 -9.95 -3.04
N LEU A 99 1.46 -11.01 -3.78
CA LEU A 99 0.57 -11.55 -4.81
C LEU A 99 -0.68 -12.19 -4.20
N GLU A 100 -0.54 -12.91 -3.09
CA GLU A 100 -1.66 -13.47 -2.34
C GLU A 100 -2.59 -12.36 -1.84
N LYS A 101 -2.03 -11.33 -1.19
CA LYS A 101 -2.80 -10.17 -0.70
C LYS A 101 -3.44 -9.38 -1.83
N LYS A 102 -2.78 -9.24 -2.97
CA LYS A 102 -3.36 -8.62 -4.17
C LYS A 102 -4.59 -9.40 -4.63
N ALA A 103 -4.50 -10.72 -4.71
CA ALA A 103 -5.64 -11.57 -5.05
C ALA A 103 -6.77 -11.49 -4.00
N GLN A 104 -6.42 -11.43 -2.72
CA GLN A 104 -7.39 -11.36 -1.62
C GLN A 104 -8.14 -10.02 -1.56
N PHE A 105 -7.41 -8.91 -1.63
CA PHE A 105 -7.95 -7.58 -1.33
C PHE A 105 -8.33 -6.77 -2.56
N LEU A 106 -7.64 -6.95 -3.69
CA LEU A 106 -7.86 -6.16 -4.90
C LEU A 106 -8.64 -6.92 -5.98
N SER A 107 -9.05 -8.16 -5.72
CA SER A 107 -9.91 -8.90 -6.66
C SER A 107 -11.28 -8.22 -6.81
N LYS A 108 -11.67 -8.01 -8.07
CA LYS A 108 -12.98 -7.47 -8.46
C LYS A 108 -14.08 -8.55 -8.46
N THR A 109 -13.71 -9.81 -8.30
CA THR A 109 -14.63 -10.94 -8.25
C THR A 109 -14.58 -11.64 -6.90
N GLU A 110 -15.72 -12.17 -6.50
CA GLU A 110 -15.88 -13.03 -5.33
C GLU A 110 -16.34 -14.41 -5.80
N ARG A 111 -15.74 -15.44 -5.21
CA ARG A 111 -16.18 -16.82 -5.40
C ARG A 111 -17.41 -17.06 -4.55
N ILE A 112 -18.52 -17.33 -5.20
CA ILE A 112 -19.77 -17.68 -4.54
C ILE A 112 -20.05 -19.14 -4.85
N GLU A 113 -20.32 -19.91 -3.80
CA GLU A 113 -20.81 -21.28 -3.92
C GLU A 113 -22.33 -21.22 -3.92
N GLU A 114 -22.96 -21.65 -5.01
CA GLU A 114 -24.40 -21.64 -5.18
C GLU A 114 -24.87 -23.07 -5.49
N PHE A 115 -25.92 -23.52 -4.79
CA PHE A 115 -26.61 -24.75 -5.15
C PHE A 115 -27.48 -24.49 -6.36
N VAL A 116 -27.14 -25.11 -7.48
CA VAL A 116 -27.90 -24.99 -8.73
C VAL A 116 -28.62 -26.31 -8.98
N GLU A 117 -29.93 -26.26 -9.17
CA GLU A 117 -30.72 -27.43 -9.54
C GLU A 117 -30.30 -27.90 -10.94
N VAL A 118 -29.81 -29.13 -11.03
CA VAL A 118 -29.33 -29.72 -12.30
C VAL A 118 -30.41 -30.60 -12.91
N THR A 119 -31.20 -31.27 -12.05
CA THR A 119 -32.40 -32.02 -12.41
C THR A 119 -33.44 -31.88 -11.28
N PRO A 120 -34.74 -32.15 -11.52
CA PRO A 120 -35.75 -32.06 -10.48
C PRO A 120 -35.33 -32.85 -9.24
N ALA A 121 -35.30 -32.18 -8.08
CA ALA A 121 -34.86 -32.72 -6.78
C ALA A 121 -33.36 -33.07 -6.63
N HIS A 122 -32.50 -32.65 -7.58
CA HIS A 122 -31.04 -32.76 -7.45
C HIS A 122 -30.34 -31.43 -7.69
N SER A 123 -29.75 -30.90 -6.63
CA SER A 123 -28.90 -29.71 -6.66
C SER A 123 -27.44 -30.08 -6.62
N SER A 124 -26.60 -29.39 -7.38
CA SER A 124 -25.14 -29.49 -7.27
C SER A 124 -24.54 -28.16 -6.83
N LEU A 125 -23.49 -28.23 -6.02
CA LEU A 125 -22.72 -27.06 -5.62
C LEU A 125 -21.90 -26.59 -6.82
N ARG A 126 -22.15 -25.37 -7.29
CA ARG A 126 -21.36 -24.73 -8.34
C ARG A 126 -20.66 -23.51 -7.76
N VAL A 127 -19.34 -23.47 -7.95
CA VAL A 127 -18.53 -22.29 -7.67
C VAL A 127 -18.61 -21.37 -8.89
N ARG A 128 -19.04 -20.12 -8.70
CA ARG A 128 -19.06 -19.09 -9.74
C ARG A 128 -18.37 -17.83 -9.24
N ASP A 129 -17.63 -17.18 -10.12
CA ASP A 129 -17.09 -15.85 -9.87
C ASP A 129 -18.19 -14.81 -10.19
N LYS A 130 -18.60 -14.04 -9.17
CA LYS A 130 -19.56 -12.93 -9.33
C LYS A 130 -18.82 -11.61 -9.14
N PRO A 131 -19.13 -10.56 -9.92
CA PRO A 131 -18.54 -9.24 -9.69
C PRO A 131 -18.93 -8.73 -8.30
N ARG A 132 -17.93 -8.29 -7.53
CA ARG A 132 -18.14 -7.68 -6.22
C ARG A 132 -18.84 -6.34 -6.40
N ARG A 133 -20.01 -6.20 -5.78
CA ARG A 133 -20.73 -4.92 -5.69
C ARG A 133 -20.20 -4.13 -4.51
N ILE A 134 -19.00 -3.58 -4.66
CA ILE A 134 -18.33 -2.77 -3.64
C ILE A 134 -18.36 -1.31 -4.08
N ARG A 135 -18.70 -0.41 -3.16
CA ARG A 135 -18.52 1.03 -3.34
C ARG A 135 -17.11 1.42 -2.92
N TYR A 136 -16.50 2.31 -3.69
CA TYR A 136 -15.12 2.75 -3.50
C TYR A 136 -15.06 4.23 -3.14
N PHE A 137 -14.18 4.54 -2.22
CA PHE A 137 -13.77 5.88 -1.83
C PHE A 137 -12.36 6.15 -2.38
N THR A 138 -12.20 7.22 -3.14
CA THR A 138 -10.89 7.66 -3.61
C THR A 138 -10.20 8.49 -2.53
N LEU A 139 -9.13 7.98 -1.96
CA LEU A 139 -8.29 8.69 -1.01
C LEU A 139 -7.10 9.33 -1.74
N GLU A 140 -6.94 10.64 -1.56
CA GLU A 140 -5.78 11.38 -2.03
C GLU A 140 -4.80 11.57 -0.88
N LEU A 141 -3.56 11.13 -1.05
CA LEU A 141 -2.53 11.25 -0.03
C LEU A 141 -1.22 11.79 -0.61
N THR A 142 -0.49 12.49 0.27
CA THR A 142 0.82 13.04 -0.03
C THR A 142 1.85 12.25 0.76
N ILE A 143 2.76 11.55 0.07
CA ILE A 143 3.82 10.79 0.74
C ILE A 143 5.18 11.45 0.53
N PRO A 144 6.08 11.43 1.53
CA PRO A 144 7.43 11.93 1.36
C PRO A 144 8.11 11.25 0.16
N ARG A 145 8.76 12.03 -0.70
CA ARG A 145 9.37 11.53 -1.94
C ARG A 145 10.37 10.40 -1.68
N LYS A 146 11.11 10.48 -0.57
CA LYS A 146 12.05 9.44 -0.14
C LYS A 146 11.34 8.11 0.14
N THR A 147 10.18 8.14 0.80
CA THR A 147 9.37 6.95 1.07
C THR A 147 8.84 6.36 -0.24
N ALA A 148 8.28 7.21 -1.10
CA ALA A 148 7.76 6.83 -2.42
C ALA A 148 8.84 6.14 -3.28
N LEU A 149 10.04 6.72 -3.33
CA LEU A 149 11.17 6.16 -4.07
C LEU A 149 11.59 4.79 -3.53
N ARG A 150 11.64 4.62 -2.20
CA ARG A 150 11.97 3.33 -1.59
C ARG A 150 10.94 2.25 -1.94
N LEU A 151 9.65 2.60 -1.95
CA LEU A 151 8.59 1.67 -2.37
C LEU A 151 8.76 1.29 -3.84
N GLU A 152 9.01 2.26 -4.73
CA GLU A 152 9.27 1.96 -6.14
C GLU A 152 10.47 1.03 -6.34
N ILE A 153 11.57 1.23 -5.60
CA ILE A 153 12.76 0.39 -5.68
C ILE A 153 12.43 -1.05 -5.28
N VAL A 154 11.75 -1.26 -4.14
CA VAL A 154 11.35 -2.61 -3.72
C VAL A 154 10.49 -3.30 -4.78
N LEU A 155 9.51 -2.58 -5.35
CA LEU A 155 8.65 -3.14 -6.41
C LEU A 155 9.42 -3.39 -7.72
N TYR A 156 10.41 -2.56 -8.03
CA TYR A 156 11.29 -2.74 -9.18
C TYR A 156 12.15 -3.99 -9.02
N ASP A 157 12.77 -4.18 -7.87
CA ASP A 157 13.62 -5.34 -7.57
C ASP A 157 12.83 -6.65 -7.68
N LEU A 158 11.61 -6.69 -7.13
CA LEU A 158 10.72 -7.85 -7.25
C LEU A 158 10.33 -8.14 -8.70
N GLU A 159 10.09 -7.12 -9.52
CA GLU A 159 9.76 -7.30 -10.94
C GLU A 159 10.95 -7.78 -11.77
N GLN A 160 12.18 -7.33 -11.43
CA GLN A 160 13.41 -7.81 -12.08
C GLN A 160 13.72 -9.26 -11.72
N LEU A 161 13.51 -9.64 -10.45
CA LEU A 161 13.76 -11.01 -9.97
C LEU A 161 12.66 -11.98 -10.42
N PHE A 162 11.41 -11.54 -10.50
CA PHE A 162 10.26 -12.41 -10.77
C PHE A 162 9.38 -11.83 -11.89
N LYS A 163 9.47 -12.43 -13.09
CA LYS A 163 8.69 -11.99 -14.27
C LYS A 163 7.16 -12.00 -14.06
N SER A 164 6.66 -12.86 -13.17
CA SER A 164 5.24 -12.95 -12.83
C SER A 164 4.76 -11.83 -11.90
N PHE A 165 5.68 -11.08 -11.30
CA PHE A 165 5.34 -10.01 -10.37
C PHE A 165 5.05 -8.71 -11.10
N ARG A 166 3.85 -8.17 -10.89
CA ARG A 166 3.43 -6.85 -11.39
C ARG A 166 2.59 -6.16 -10.33
N MET A 167 3.12 -5.08 -9.78
CA MET A 167 2.43 -4.25 -8.80
C MET A 167 2.78 -2.77 -8.99
N SER A 168 1.84 -1.87 -8.72
CA SER A 168 2.09 -0.42 -8.64
C SER A 168 2.23 0.05 -7.18
N VAL A 169 2.72 1.27 -6.96
CA VAL A 169 2.80 1.84 -5.61
C VAL A 169 1.40 2.03 -5.03
N GLU A 170 0.44 2.47 -5.83
CA GLU A 170 -0.97 2.60 -5.46
C GLU A 170 -1.57 1.28 -4.96
N GLU A 171 -1.32 0.18 -5.69
CA GLU A 171 -1.77 -1.15 -5.30
C GLU A 171 -1.12 -1.61 -3.99
N LEU A 172 0.19 -1.36 -3.83
CA LEU A 172 0.91 -1.68 -2.60
C LEU A 172 0.36 -0.91 -1.39
N VAL A 173 0.16 0.41 -1.53
CA VAL A 173 -0.41 1.25 -0.47
C VAL A 173 -1.81 0.74 -0.10
N SER A 174 -2.62 0.39 -1.10
CA SER A 174 -3.96 -0.18 -0.88
C SER A 174 -3.89 -1.51 -0.13
N ILE A 175 -3.00 -2.42 -0.52
CA ILE A 175 -2.80 -3.71 0.14
C ILE A 175 -2.38 -3.53 1.60
N VAL A 176 -1.41 -2.66 1.87
CA VAL A 176 -0.89 -2.40 3.22
C VAL A 176 -2.00 -1.86 4.13
N PHE A 177 -2.83 -0.94 3.62
CA PHE A 177 -3.99 -0.44 4.36
C PHE A 177 -5.05 -1.53 4.59
N LEU A 178 -5.42 -2.28 3.56
CA LEU A 178 -6.47 -3.30 3.65
C LEU A 178 -6.08 -4.49 4.53
N GLU A 179 -4.81 -4.87 4.53
CA GLU A 179 -4.27 -5.87 5.45
C GLU A 179 -4.40 -5.41 6.91
N PHE A 180 -4.11 -4.14 7.19
CA PHE A 180 -4.30 -3.58 8.52
C PHE A 180 -5.77 -3.64 8.95
N VAL A 181 -6.70 -3.19 8.11
CA VAL A 181 -8.14 -3.24 8.44
C VAL A 181 -8.62 -4.69 8.58
N HIS A 182 -8.10 -5.62 7.78
CA HIS A 182 -8.36 -7.03 7.96
C HIS A 182 -7.91 -7.53 9.34
N HIS A 183 -6.70 -7.16 9.77
CA HIS A 183 -6.20 -7.47 11.11
C HIS A 183 -7.03 -6.84 12.24
N LEU A 184 -7.58 -5.64 12.04
CA LEU A 184 -8.53 -5.02 12.97
C LEU A 184 -9.80 -5.85 13.13
N LYS A 185 -10.33 -6.42 12.03
CA LYS A 185 -11.58 -7.21 12.06
C LYS A 185 -11.41 -8.53 12.80
N ILE A 186 -10.28 -9.20 12.63
CA ILE A 186 -10.03 -10.53 13.21
C ILE A 186 -9.52 -10.47 14.66
N GLY A 187 -9.44 -9.30 15.28
CA GLY A 187 -9.00 -9.18 16.67
C GLY A 187 -7.48 -9.31 16.89
N LYS A 188 -6.67 -9.26 15.81
CA LYS A 188 -5.19 -9.39 15.86
C LYS A 188 -4.47 -8.04 15.87
N GLN A 189 -5.05 -7.02 16.50
CA GLN A 189 -4.55 -5.65 16.49
C GLN A 189 -3.60 -5.30 17.65
N LYS A 190 -3.47 -6.14 18.68
CA LYS A 190 -2.74 -5.80 19.92
C LYS A 190 -1.29 -5.38 19.67
N ASP A 191 -0.56 -6.10 18.83
CA ASP A 191 0.86 -5.80 18.57
C ASP A 191 1.05 -4.57 17.66
N MET A 192 0.10 -4.29 16.76
CA MET A 192 0.11 -3.05 15.98
C MET A 192 -0.24 -1.85 16.84
N ILE A 193 -1.26 -1.92 17.69
CA ILE A 193 -1.62 -0.84 18.62
C ILE A 193 -0.44 -0.50 19.53
N LYS A 194 0.26 -1.49 20.09
CA LYS A 194 1.45 -1.25 20.90
C LYS A 194 2.53 -0.47 20.15
N ARG A 195 2.76 -0.80 18.87
CA ARG A 195 3.72 -0.07 18.01
C ARG A 195 3.25 1.33 17.67
N PHE A 196 1.94 1.54 17.47
CA PHE A 196 1.34 2.86 17.32
C PHE A 196 1.60 3.71 18.55
N ILE A 197 1.29 3.20 19.74
CA ILE A 197 1.51 3.92 21.00
C ILE A 197 3.00 4.24 21.17
N GLN A 198 3.92 3.33 20.88
CA GLN A 198 5.37 3.60 20.97
C GLN A 198 5.91 4.63 19.97
N CYS A 199 5.21 4.86 18.85
CA CYS A 199 5.63 5.85 17.87
C CYS A 199 5.07 7.26 18.16
N PHE A 200 4.00 7.36 18.96
CA PHE A 200 3.26 8.60 19.20
C PHE A 200 3.15 9.01 20.68
N GLY A 201 3.41 8.10 21.63
CA GLY A 201 3.53 8.37 23.07
C GLY A 201 4.98 8.32 23.52
#